data_AF-A0AA36NEN8-F1
#
_entry.id   AF-A0AA36NEN8-F1
#
_cell.length_a   1.000
_cell.length_b   1.000
_cell.length_c   1.000
_cell.angle_alpha   90.00
_cell.angle_beta   90.00
_cell.angle_gamma   90.00
#
_symmetry.space_group_name_H-M   'P 1'
#
loop_
_entity.id
_entity.type
_entity.pdbx_description
1 polymer ?
#
loop_
_entity_poly.entity_id
_entity_poly.type
_entity_poly.pdbx_seq_one_letter_code
_entity_poly.pdbx_strand_id
1 'polypeptide(L)'
;MVFAQLADAFSFCTSPDVRHVRTTADPPMAPEESLKMLKGGNRRFVDGRPLGARTKDAARRQLVDQGQAPHTAIIGCADSRAPLETIFDAMPGDLFVLRNAGNTCTHAEGSMVGSLEFATGKLGSRLILVLGHTNCGAIAGATKTYLEAKVPQKAGSALQGLLQDLGAVAEQAVQEAGPGASADEVTARAVKVNVYHTMSFLLRFSESIRSAVREGTVQIQGGIYNLETGSVDFLGALPTQTELLDSTMAIPPSMVEAGEARGKHGVRTGADSAVPKDVALKMLKAGNERFAAGAPTATQTSGPMRKVNVFSSMNFLLKYSEPIRELVRKGDLDIQGGIYHLETGRVEFLGRSPQQAELLAAEGTLPPSMALGTVRTTSDGPMAPQAALKLLKVGNERFVVGAPKAGKVHSSMRETLATGQAPHTALVGCADSRVPLETVFDALPGDLFVLRNAGNTCTHAEGSVLGSLEFCTGPLKTRLIFVLGHTSCGAIKGATSTFLSGQKTKVPQALDALLQGLGSVVSDAQKELGKKATEEQVAAHAVKLNVFHTMNFMLKYSEPIRQKVRSGELEIQGGVYDLQTGRVEFLGASPSQAKLVAAEGAVAPSLKSKMQGA
;
A
#
# COMPACT_ATOMS: atom_id res chain seq x y z
N MET A 1 -35.05 44.86 -7.46
CA MET A 1 -34.26 44.09 -6.48
C MET A 1 -34.53 42.57 -6.56
N VAL A 2 -34.71 42.01 -7.77
CA VAL A 2 -34.96 40.56 -8.01
C VAL A 2 -34.09 40.01 -9.15
N PHE A 3 -33.18 40.81 -9.73
CA PHE A 3 -32.33 40.39 -10.87
C PHE A 3 -30.86 40.11 -10.49
N ALA A 4 -30.46 40.29 -9.23
CA ALA A 4 -29.07 40.10 -8.78
C ALA A 4 -28.79 38.72 -8.15
N GLN A 5 -29.81 37.90 -7.88
CA GLN A 5 -29.66 36.57 -7.25
C GLN A 5 -29.67 35.38 -8.23
N LEU A 6 -29.81 35.64 -9.53
CA LEU A 6 -29.77 34.58 -10.56
C LEU A 6 -28.45 34.54 -11.36
N ALA A 7 -27.56 35.52 -11.19
CA ALA A 7 -26.30 35.59 -11.92
C ALA A 7 -25.22 34.63 -11.36
N ASP A 8 -25.28 34.26 -10.08
CA ASP A 8 -24.32 33.32 -9.47
C ASP A 8 -24.64 31.84 -9.76
N ALA A 9 -25.80 31.54 -10.35
CA ALA A 9 -26.20 30.18 -10.70
C ALA A 9 -25.78 29.75 -12.12
N PHE A 10 -25.31 30.67 -12.97
CA PHE A 10 -25.05 30.42 -14.39
C PHE A 10 -23.59 30.61 -14.85
N SER A 11 -22.67 30.97 -13.97
CA SER A 11 -21.23 31.14 -14.32
C SER A 11 -20.37 29.88 -14.11
N PHE A 12 -20.98 28.69 -14.04
CA PHE A 12 -20.27 27.40 -13.93
C PHE A 12 -20.53 26.45 -15.11
N CYS A 13 -20.97 26.98 -16.26
CA CYS A 13 -21.30 26.16 -17.42
C CYS A 13 -20.72 26.72 -18.72
N THR A 14 -19.38 26.82 -18.80
CA THR A 14 -18.67 27.02 -20.08
C THR A 14 -17.28 26.37 -20.07
N SER A 15 -17.22 25.03 -20.05
CA SER A 15 -16.26 24.23 -20.86
C SER A 15 -16.54 22.72 -20.68
N PRO A 16 -16.50 21.90 -21.75
CA PRO A 16 -16.84 20.48 -21.67
C PRO A 16 -15.69 19.63 -21.07
N ASP A 17 -16.01 18.93 -19.98
CA ASP A 17 -15.65 17.53 -19.72
C ASP A 17 -14.20 17.06 -19.44
N VAL A 18 -13.22 17.91 -19.10
CA VAL A 18 -11.94 17.43 -18.51
C VAL A 18 -11.44 18.37 -17.41
N ARG A 19 -11.40 17.88 -16.16
CA ARG A 19 -10.76 18.57 -15.04
C ARG A 19 -9.24 18.59 -15.24
N HIS A 20 -8.60 19.75 -15.10
CA HIS A 20 -7.13 19.90 -15.08
C HIS A 20 -6.51 18.99 -14.01
N VAL A 21 -5.39 18.37 -14.32
CA VAL A 21 -4.63 17.53 -13.39
C VAL A 21 -3.51 18.34 -12.77
N ARG A 22 -3.38 18.24 -11.45
CA ARG A 22 -2.47 19.06 -10.66
C ARG A 22 -1.03 18.57 -10.71
N THR A 23 -0.12 19.46 -11.08
CA THR A 23 1.32 19.19 -11.17
C THR A 23 2.12 20.13 -10.29
N THR A 24 3.44 19.97 -10.22
CA THR A 24 4.28 20.86 -9.38
C THR A 24 4.33 22.30 -9.86
N ALA A 25 3.79 22.58 -11.06
CA ALA A 25 3.60 23.94 -11.55
C ALA A 25 2.40 24.65 -10.88
N ASP A 26 1.43 23.90 -10.36
CA ASP A 26 0.28 24.44 -9.66
C ASP A 26 0.66 24.82 -8.22
N PRO A 27 0.22 25.98 -7.71
CA PRO A 27 0.47 26.34 -6.32
C PRO A 27 -0.27 25.39 -5.37
N PRO A 28 0.25 25.14 -4.15
CA PRO A 28 -0.47 24.36 -3.16
C PRO A 28 -1.84 24.98 -2.85
N MET A 29 -2.89 24.17 -2.87
CA MET A 29 -4.28 24.64 -2.72
C MET A 29 -4.66 24.87 -1.28
N ALA A 30 -5.49 25.88 -1.04
CA ALA A 30 -6.01 26.17 0.29
C ALA A 30 -6.79 24.96 0.86
N PRO A 31 -6.70 24.70 2.17
CA PRO A 31 -7.42 23.59 2.79
C PRO A 31 -8.94 23.63 2.56
N GLU A 32 -9.55 24.81 2.58
CA GLU A 32 -10.99 25.02 2.38
C GLU A 32 -11.41 24.65 0.96
N GLU A 33 -10.58 25.01 -0.02
CA GLU A 33 -10.80 24.68 -1.43
C GLU A 33 -10.63 23.17 -1.67
N SER A 34 -9.62 22.57 -1.04
CA SER A 34 -9.42 21.12 -1.04
C SER A 34 -10.63 20.39 -0.47
N LEU A 35 -11.16 20.85 0.67
CA LEU A 35 -12.36 20.28 1.30
C LEU A 35 -13.60 20.45 0.42
N LYS A 36 -13.75 21.60 -0.24
CA LYS A 36 -14.83 21.85 -1.22
C LYS A 36 -14.73 20.88 -2.39
N MET A 37 -13.52 20.57 -2.87
CA MET A 37 -13.29 19.59 -3.93
C MET A 37 -13.71 18.18 -3.50
N LEU A 38 -13.34 17.75 -2.28
CA LEU A 38 -13.76 16.45 -1.74
C LEU A 38 -15.28 16.36 -1.59
N LYS A 39 -15.92 17.37 -0.99
CA LYS A 39 -17.38 17.42 -0.83
C LYS A 39 -18.11 17.39 -2.17
N GLY A 40 -17.65 18.18 -3.14
CA GLY A 40 -18.21 18.19 -4.49
C GLY A 40 -18.04 16.87 -5.22
N GLY A 41 -16.87 16.23 -5.07
CA GLY A 41 -16.59 14.92 -5.63
C GLY A 41 -17.44 13.80 -5.03
N ASN A 42 -17.57 13.75 -3.71
CA ASN A 42 -18.44 12.79 -3.04
C ASN A 42 -19.91 12.97 -3.41
N ARG A 43 -20.36 14.22 -3.54
CA ARG A 43 -21.72 14.49 -4.05
C ARG A 43 -21.91 13.90 -5.46
N ARG A 44 -20.97 14.11 -6.38
CA ARG A 44 -21.04 13.53 -7.73
C ARG A 44 -21.04 12.00 -7.73
N PHE A 45 -20.26 11.39 -6.83
CA PHE A 45 -20.25 9.94 -6.63
C PHE A 45 -21.61 9.43 -6.14
N VAL A 46 -22.19 10.06 -5.12
CA VAL A 46 -23.51 9.71 -4.57
C VAL A 46 -24.60 9.87 -5.63
N ASP A 47 -24.58 10.97 -6.37
CA ASP A 47 -25.54 11.30 -7.44
C ASP A 47 -25.41 10.40 -8.69
N GLY A 48 -24.40 9.52 -8.74
CA GLY A 48 -24.14 8.62 -9.88
C GLY A 48 -23.65 9.36 -11.13
N ARG A 49 -23.03 10.54 -10.94
CA ARG A 49 -22.53 11.42 -12.01
C ARG A 49 -21.02 11.72 -11.86
N PRO A 50 -20.14 10.71 -11.67
CA PRO A 50 -18.70 10.94 -11.55
C PRO A 50 -18.12 11.48 -12.86
N LEU A 51 -17.14 12.37 -12.75
CA LEU A 51 -16.37 12.91 -13.88
C LEU A 51 -15.10 12.09 -14.15
N GLY A 52 -14.57 11.41 -13.12
CA GLY A 52 -13.25 10.77 -13.09
C GLY A 52 -13.06 9.58 -14.02
N ALA A 53 -14.16 8.98 -14.52
CA ALA A 53 -14.14 7.89 -15.49
C ALA A 53 -13.53 8.27 -16.87
N ARG A 54 -13.09 9.53 -17.03
CA ARG A 54 -12.55 10.08 -18.29
C ARG A 54 -11.08 10.46 -18.21
N THR A 55 -10.31 9.91 -17.28
CA THR A 55 -8.87 10.21 -17.24
C THR A 55 -8.19 9.61 -18.47
N LYS A 56 -7.73 10.49 -19.37
CA LYS A 56 -6.99 10.12 -20.58
C LYS A 56 -5.53 9.86 -20.23
N ASP A 57 -4.85 9.03 -21.04
CA ASP A 57 -3.40 8.79 -20.95
C ASP A 57 -2.55 10.08 -20.91
N ALA A 58 -3.06 11.18 -21.46
CA ALA A 58 -2.40 12.47 -21.45
C ALA A 58 -2.21 13.01 -20.02
N ALA A 59 -3.22 12.89 -19.16
CA ALA A 59 -3.15 13.37 -17.77
C ALA A 59 -2.10 12.61 -16.95
N ARG A 60 -2.04 11.28 -17.12
CA ARG A 60 -1.03 10.44 -16.48
C ARG A 60 0.38 10.82 -16.93
N ARG A 61 0.60 10.96 -18.24
CA ARG A 61 1.91 11.40 -18.80
C ARG A 61 2.30 12.78 -18.29
N GLN A 62 1.35 13.71 -18.21
CA GLN A 62 1.60 15.04 -17.66
C GLN A 62 2.12 14.97 -16.21
N LEU A 63 1.55 14.12 -15.35
CA LEU A 63 2.03 13.90 -13.98
C LEU A 63 3.42 13.24 -13.89
N VAL A 64 3.81 12.47 -14.90
CA VAL A 64 5.16 11.91 -14.98
C VAL A 64 6.16 13.02 -15.31
N ASP A 65 5.85 13.83 -16.31
CA ASP A 65 6.76 14.85 -16.84
C ASP A 65 6.84 16.09 -15.93
N GLN A 66 5.74 16.48 -15.31
CA GLN A 66 5.61 17.74 -14.54
C GLN A 66 5.45 17.50 -13.04
N GLY A 67 5.58 16.26 -12.58
CA GLY A 67 5.39 15.89 -11.17
C GLY A 67 3.93 15.96 -10.69
N GLN A 68 3.73 15.54 -9.44
CA GLN A 68 2.42 15.50 -8.78
C GLN A 68 2.29 16.62 -7.74
N ALA A 69 1.10 17.18 -7.58
CA ALA A 69 0.78 18.13 -6.52
C ALA A 69 -0.59 17.80 -5.87
N PRO A 70 -0.68 16.71 -5.08
CA PRO A 70 -1.90 16.34 -4.40
C PRO A 70 -2.34 17.44 -3.43
N HIS A 71 -3.61 17.83 -3.55
CA HIS A 71 -4.20 18.85 -2.68
C HIS A 71 -4.55 18.27 -1.30
N THR A 72 -4.79 16.96 -1.22
CA THR A 72 -5.20 16.29 0.01
C THR A 72 -4.42 15.00 0.23
N ALA A 73 -3.93 14.81 1.45
CA ALA A 73 -3.52 13.51 1.95
C ALA A 73 -4.68 12.87 2.72
N ILE A 74 -5.07 11.63 2.38
CA ILE A 74 -6.17 10.93 3.05
C ILE A 74 -5.63 9.68 3.73
N ILE A 75 -5.97 9.50 5.01
CA ILE A 75 -5.84 8.21 5.68
C ILE A 75 -7.22 7.57 5.81
N GLY A 76 -7.38 6.40 5.20
CA GLY A 76 -8.63 5.64 5.24
C GLY A 76 -8.42 4.15 5.49
N CYS A 77 -9.52 3.41 5.52
CA CYS A 77 -9.47 1.98 5.83
C CYS A 77 -9.05 1.17 4.59
N ALA A 78 -8.33 0.07 4.80
CA ALA A 78 -8.00 -0.90 3.76
C ALA A 78 -9.20 -1.71 3.24
N ASP A 79 -10.37 -1.55 3.86
CA ASP A 79 -11.64 -2.17 3.48
C ASP A 79 -11.93 -2.04 1.99
N SER A 80 -12.20 -3.16 1.34
CA SER A 80 -12.35 -3.22 -0.12
C SER A 80 -13.53 -2.43 -0.66
N ARG A 81 -14.49 -2.06 0.20
CA ARG A 81 -15.70 -1.31 -0.16
C ARG A 81 -15.48 0.21 -0.17
N ALA A 82 -14.29 0.67 0.21
CA ALA A 82 -13.97 2.09 0.34
C ALA A 82 -12.87 2.58 -0.64
N PRO A 83 -13.08 2.53 -1.98
CA PRO A 83 -12.11 3.04 -2.96
C PRO A 83 -12.10 4.58 -2.96
N LEU A 84 -11.13 5.17 -2.26
CA LEU A 84 -11.14 6.59 -1.88
C LEU A 84 -11.14 7.55 -3.08
N GLU A 85 -10.34 7.28 -4.11
CA GLU A 85 -10.32 8.09 -5.33
C GLU A 85 -11.66 8.06 -6.06
N THR A 86 -12.37 6.92 -6.03
CA THR A 86 -13.70 6.79 -6.63
C THR A 86 -14.74 7.52 -5.80
N ILE A 87 -14.70 7.38 -4.47
CA ILE A 87 -15.66 8.02 -3.54
C ILE A 87 -15.59 9.54 -3.59
N PHE A 88 -14.42 10.10 -3.87
CA PHE A 88 -14.23 11.56 -4.01
C PHE A 88 -14.17 12.03 -5.46
N ASP A 89 -14.47 11.15 -6.43
CA ASP A 89 -14.40 11.47 -7.87
C ASP A 89 -13.11 12.25 -8.22
N ALA A 90 -11.99 11.73 -7.72
CA ALA A 90 -10.69 12.36 -7.77
C ALA A 90 -9.98 12.02 -9.09
N MET A 91 -9.23 12.98 -9.62
CA MET A 91 -8.32 12.72 -10.73
C MET A 91 -7.01 12.13 -10.21
N PRO A 92 -6.26 11.37 -11.02
CA PRO A 92 -4.87 11.08 -10.70
C PRO A 92 -4.14 12.39 -10.42
N GLY A 93 -3.26 12.38 -9.43
CA GLY A 93 -2.59 13.60 -8.96
C GLY A 93 -3.29 14.28 -7.78
N ASP A 94 -4.62 14.17 -7.63
CA ASP A 94 -5.40 14.94 -6.65
C ASP A 94 -5.17 14.49 -5.20
N LEU A 95 -5.14 13.17 -4.96
CA LEU A 95 -5.14 12.57 -3.62
C LEU A 95 -3.88 11.74 -3.36
N PHE A 96 -3.21 12.04 -2.24
CA PHE A 96 -2.17 11.18 -1.69
C PHE A 96 -2.80 10.23 -0.67
N VAL A 97 -2.88 8.94 -0.97
CA VAL A 97 -3.78 8.02 -0.26
C VAL A 97 -3.01 7.02 0.60
N LEU A 98 -3.32 7.00 1.89
CA LEU A 98 -2.81 6.05 2.88
C LEU A 98 -3.95 5.15 3.34
N ARG A 99 -3.68 3.84 3.42
CA ARG A 99 -4.71 2.87 3.84
C ARG A 99 -4.12 1.73 4.68
N ASN A 100 -4.75 1.44 5.81
CA ASN A 100 -4.57 0.24 6.61
C ASN A 100 -5.92 -0.15 7.25
N ALA A 101 -6.00 -1.35 7.83
CA ALA A 101 -7.20 -1.82 8.51
C ALA A 101 -7.49 -0.91 9.72
N GLY A 102 -8.65 -0.26 9.70
CA GLY A 102 -9.08 0.66 10.75
C GLY A 102 -8.50 2.07 10.62
N ASN A 103 -7.88 2.47 9.49
CA ASN A 103 -7.43 3.86 9.26
C ASN A 103 -6.58 4.45 10.40
N THR A 104 -5.65 3.65 10.94
CA THR A 104 -4.94 3.93 12.19
C THR A 104 -3.54 4.52 11.97
N CYS A 105 -3.10 5.31 12.95
CA CYS A 105 -1.69 5.62 13.17
C CYS A 105 -1.32 5.07 14.56
N THR A 106 -0.57 3.97 14.61
CA THR A 106 -0.26 3.28 15.88
C THR A 106 1.15 3.58 16.38
N HIS A 107 2.05 4.07 15.51
CA HIS A 107 3.44 4.38 15.87
C HIS A 107 3.89 5.72 15.28
N ALA A 108 4.56 6.52 16.11
CA ALA A 108 5.04 7.84 15.74
C ALA A 108 6.06 7.80 14.60
N GLU A 109 6.97 6.83 14.63
CA GLU A 109 7.96 6.56 13.58
C GLU A 109 7.43 5.60 12.50
N GLY A 110 6.10 5.40 12.46
CA GLY A 110 5.44 4.51 11.52
C GLY A 110 5.44 5.05 10.09
N SER A 111 5.28 4.14 9.13
CA SER A 111 5.18 4.47 7.72
C SER A 111 4.00 5.39 7.43
N MET A 112 2.88 5.29 8.17
CA MET A 112 1.72 6.17 7.97
C MET A 112 2.02 7.62 8.33
N VAL A 113 2.62 7.87 9.49
CA VAL A 113 3.00 9.23 9.91
C VAL A 113 4.05 9.80 8.95
N GLY A 114 5.10 9.03 8.64
CA GLY A 114 6.15 9.48 7.72
C GLY A 114 5.63 9.76 6.31
N SER A 115 4.61 9.03 5.86
CA SER A 115 3.93 9.27 4.58
C SER A 115 3.12 10.56 4.59
N LEU A 116 2.45 10.89 5.70
CA LEU A 116 1.73 12.17 5.84
C LEU A 116 2.70 13.35 5.90
N GLU A 117 3.82 13.21 6.61
CA GLU A 117 4.90 14.21 6.63
C GLU A 117 5.51 14.42 5.25
N PHE A 118 5.65 13.35 4.46
CA PHE A 118 6.06 13.46 3.05
C PHE A 118 5.03 14.27 2.24
N ALA A 119 3.75 13.98 2.40
CA ALA A 119 2.70 14.64 1.64
C ALA A 119 2.58 16.14 1.98
N THR A 120 2.54 16.49 3.27
CA THR A 120 2.41 17.89 3.70
C THR A 120 3.70 18.69 3.50
N GLY A 121 4.86 18.07 3.73
CA GLY A 121 6.16 18.75 3.63
C GLY A 121 6.75 18.78 2.22
N LYS A 122 6.81 17.63 1.52
CA LYS A 122 7.48 17.54 0.20
C LYS A 122 6.54 17.76 -0.97
N LEU A 123 5.29 17.29 -0.89
CA LEU A 123 4.31 17.42 -1.98
C LEU A 123 3.40 18.64 -1.84
N GLY A 124 3.36 19.28 -0.67
CA GLY A 124 2.59 20.48 -0.42
C GLY A 124 1.08 20.25 -0.22
N SER A 125 0.65 19.04 0.15
CA SER A 125 -0.74 18.79 0.51
C SER A 125 -1.10 19.59 1.77
N ARG A 126 -2.13 20.46 1.66
CA ARG A 126 -2.54 21.33 2.77
C ARG A 126 -3.78 20.84 3.53
N LEU A 127 -4.39 19.75 3.08
CA LEU A 127 -5.49 19.11 3.78
C LEU A 127 -5.13 17.67 4.11
N ILE A 128 -5.24 17.29 5.38
CA ILE A 128 -5.27 15.89 5.84
C ILE A 128 -6.73 15.53 6.13
N LEU A 129 -7.25 14.47 5.51
CA LEU A 129 -8.55 13.89 5.86
C LEU A 129 -8.34 12.51 6.50
N VAL A 130 -8.81 12.34 7.74
CA VAL A 130 -8.93 11.03 8.41
C VAL A 130 -10.34 10.51 8.17
N LEU A 131 -10.46 9.46 7.36
CA LEU A 131 -11.75 8.93 6.91
C LEU A 131 -12.00 7.52 7.47
N GLY A 132 -12.87 7.44 8.48
CA GLY A 132 -13.47 6.18 8.93
C GLY A 132 -14.62 5.75 8.02
N HIS A 133 -15.19 4.58 8.27
CA HIS A 133 -16.41 4.17 7.57
C HIS A 133 -17.32 3.31 8.45
N THR A 134 -18.61 3.31 8.14
CA THR A 134 -19.59 2.45 8.80
C THR A 134 -19.23 0.97 8.60
N ASN A 135 -19.59 0.10 9.56
CA ASN A 135 -19.36 -1.35 9.50
C ASN A 135 -17.88 -1.73 9.22
N CYS A 136 -16.94 -1.03 9.86
CA CYS A 136 -15.52 -1.32 9.77
C CYS A 136 -15.15 -2.62 10.51
N GLY A 137 -14.70 -3.62 9.75
CA GLY A 137 -14.36 -4.94 10.29
C GLY A 137 -13.20 -4.93 11.29
N ALA A 138 -12.23 -4.03 11.13
CA ALA A 138 -11.11 -3.89 12.08
C ALA A 138 -11.58 -3.32 13.42
N ILE A 139 -12.43 -2.29 13.39
CA ILE A 139 -13.02 -1.68 14.58
C ILE A 139 -13.95 -2.67 15.28
N ALA A 140 -14.81 -3.36 14.53
CA ALA A 140 -15.66 -4.43 15.08
C ALA A 140 -14.83 -5.53 15.75
N GLY A 141 -13.73 -5.95 15.11
CA GLY A 141 -12.80 -6.94 15.67
C GLY A 141 -12.14 -6.46 16.96
N ALA A 142 -11.71 -5.21 17.02
CA ALA A 142 -11.09 -4.61 18.20
C ALA A 142 -12.10 -4.45 19.34
N THR A 143 -13.30 -3.92 19.06
CA THR A 143 -14.40 -3.79 20.02
C THR A 143 -14.78 -5.15 20.60
N LYS A 144 -14.96 -6.16 19.76
CA LYS A 144 -15.23 -7.53 20.22
C LYS A 144 -14.12 -8.06 21.11
N THR A 145 -12.86 -7.91 20.67
CA THR A 145 -11.69 -8.36 21.44
C THR A 145 -11.65 -7.68 22.81
N TYR A 146 -11.92 -6.38 22.88
CA TYR A 146 -11.96 -5.61 24.13
C TYR A 146 -13.09 -6.08 25.06
N LEU A 147 -14.31 -6.25 24.55
CA LEU A 147 -15.46 -6.68 25.35
C LEU A 147 -15.32 -8.12 25.88
N GLU A 148 -14.63 -8.99 25.14
CA GLU A 148 -14.39 -10.38 25.53
C GLU A 148 -13.15 -10.54 26.43
N ALA A 149 -12.21 -9.59 26.40
CA ALA A 149 -10.96 -9.67 27.15
C ALA A 149 -11.16 -9.42 28.65
N LYS A 150 -10.88 -10.44 29.47
CA LYS A 150 -10.83 -10.31 30.94
C LYS A 150 -9.51 -9.73 31.46
N VAL A 151 -8.40 -9.90 30.72
CA VAL A 151 -7.03 -9.41 31.03
C VAL A 151 -6.26 -9.19 29.71
N PRO A 152 -5.42 -8.13 29.57
CA PRO A 152 -4.57 -7.94 28.40
C PRO A 152 -3.62 -9.12 28.19
N GLN A 153 -3.74 -9.81 27.05
CA GLN A 153 -2.83 -10.88 26.64
C GLN A 153 -1.67 -10.30 25.81
N LYS A 154 -0.48 -10.90 25.86
CA LYS A 154 0.60 -10.52 24.94
C LYS A 154 0.19 -10.84 23.50
N ALA A 155 0.40 -9.91 22.56
CA ALA A 155 0.14 -10.15 21.15
C ALA A 155 0.96 -11.34 20.62
N GLY A 156 0.27 -12.37 20.12
CA GLY A 156 0.86 -13.54 19.46
C GLY A 156 0.95 -13.41 17.93
N SER A 157 0.41 -12.34 17.36
CA SER A 157 0.41 -12.05 15.91
C SER A 157 0.35 -10.53 15.66
N ALA A 158 0.65 -10.08 14.45
CA ALA A 158 0.57 -8.67 14.10
C ALA A 158 -0.88 -8.17 14.11
N LEU A 159 -1.84 -9.01 13.73
CA LEU A 159 -3.27 -8.73 13.85
C LEU A 159 -3.67 -8.49 15.29
N GLN A 160 -3.24 -9.35 16.22
CA GLN A 160 -3.55 -9.17 17.63
C GLN A 160 -2.96 -7.87 18.18
N GLY A 161 -1.75 -7.49 17.74
CA GLY A 161 -1.15 -6.20 18.06
C GLY A 161 -2.03 -5.03 17.57
N LEU A 162 -2.43 -5.05 16.29
CA LEU A 162 -3.31 -4.03 15.72
C LEU A 162 -4.65 -3.90 16.47
N LEU A 163 -5.28 -5.02 16.84
CA LEU A 163 -6.54 -5.00 17.59
C LEU A 163 -6.34 -4.50 19.03
N GLN A 164 -5.18 -4.74 19.64
CA GLN A 164 -4.82 -4.22 20.96
C GLN A 164 -4.53 -2.72 20.94
N ASP A 165 -3.88 -2.22 19.89
CA ASP A 165 -3.65 -0.77 19.72
C ASP A 165 -4.98 -0.01 19.61
N LEU A 166 -6.01 -0.66 19.06
CA LEU A 166 -7.39 -0.15 19.01
C LEU A 166 -8.17 -0.35 20.32
N GLY A 167 -7.57 -0.94 21.35
CA GLY A 167 -8.23 -1.17 22.65
C GLY A 167 -8.68 0.12 23.33
N ALA A 168 -7.87 1.18 23.28
CA ALA A 168 -8.22 2.49 23.84
C ALA A 168 -9.42 3.13 23.12
N VAL A 169 -9.55 2.90 21.81
CA VAL A 169 -10.71 3.32 21.03
C VAL A 169 -11.97 2.59 21.49
N ALA A 170 -11.88 1.27 21.66
CA ALA A 170 -13.00 0.46 22.14
C ALA A 170 -13.42 0.85 23.57
N GLU A 171 -12.45 1.07 24.46
CA GLU A 171 -12.70 1.54 25.83
C GLU A 171 -13.47 2.86 25.85
N GLN A 172 -12.97 3.88 25.13
CA GLN A 172 -13.64 5.18 25.04
C GLN A 172 -15.04 5.04 24.42
N ALA A 173 -15.21 4.20 23.41
CA ALA A 173 -16.51 3.96 22.80
C ALA A 173 -17.53 3.33 23.76
N VAL A 174 -17.10 2.40 24.62
CA VAL A 174 -17.95 1.83 25.68
C VAL A 174 -18.38 2.91 26.67
N GLN A 175 -17.44 3.78 27.09
CA GLN A 175 -17.74 4.88 28.00
C GLN A 175 -18.73 5.87 27.38
N GLU A 176 -18.55 6.23 26.10
CA GLU A 176 -19.45 7.16 25.39
C GLU A 176 -20.81 6.56 25.01
N ALA A 177 -20.91 5.24 24.85
CA ALA A 177 -22.17 4.56 24.55
C ALA A 177 -23.05 4.40 25.79
N GLY A 178 -22.43 4.31 26.97
CA GLY A 178 -23.13 4.19 28.25
C GLY A 178 -23.49 2.75 28.63
N PRO A 179 -23.98 2.55 29.86
CA PRO A 179 -24.30 1.22 30.38
C PRO A 179 -25.44 0.57 29.59
N GLY A 180 -25.30 -0.71 29.27
CA GLY A 180 -26.32 -1.50 28.56
C GLY A 180 -26.30 -1.39 27.03
N ALA A 181 -25.38 -0.59 26.45
CA ALA A 181 -25.19 -0.54 25.01
C ALA A 181 -24.78 -1.91 24.45
N SER A 182 -25.38 -2.28 23.32
CA SER A 182 -25.02 -3.47 22.55
C SER A 182 -23.63 -3.35 21.93
N ALA A 183 -23.02 -4.49 21.58
CA ALA A 183 -21.72 -4.50 20.90
C ALA A 183 -21.73 -3.73 19.56
N ASP A 184 -22.86 -3.72 18.86
CA ASP A 184 -23.02 -3.00 17.60
C ASP A 184 -23.10 -1.48 17.81
N GLU A 185 -23.79 -1.02 18.85
CA GLU A 185 -23.82 0.40 19.22
C GLU A 185 -22.44 0.90 19.64
N VAL A 186 -21.71 0.12 20.44
CA VAL A 186 -20.32 0.41 20.82
C VAL A 186 -19.44 0.46 19.57
N THR A 187 -19.58 -0.50 18.65
CA THR A 187 -18.79 -0.55 17.41
C THR A 187 -19.07 0.66 16.52
N ALA A 188 -20.33 1.05 16.36
CA ALA A 188 -20.72 2.23 15.59
C ALA A 188 -20.13 3.52 16.19
N ARG A 189 -20.12 3.64 17.53
CA ARG A 189 -19.46 4.74 18.24
C ARG A 189 -17.94 4.71 18.05
N ALA A 190 -17.33 3.52 18.14
CA ALA A 190 -15.90 3.31 18.01
C ALA A 190 -15.35 3.77 16.66
N VAL A 191 -16.14 3.72 15.58
CA VAL A 191 -15.72 4.28 14.28
C VAL A 191 -15.40 5.78 14.39
N LYS A 192 -16.29 6.56 15.01
CA LYS A 192 -16.09 8.01 15.19
C LYS A 192 -14.95 8.29 16.17
N VAL A 193 -14.92 7.56 17.29
CA VAL A 193 -13.83 7.65 18.28
C VAL A 193 -12.48 7.39 17.63
N ASN A 194 -12.37 6.39 16.77
CA ASN A 194 -11.13 6.06 16.08
C ASN A 194 -10.64 7.16 15.12
N VAL A 195 -11.56 7.81 14.40
CA VAL A 195 -11.22 8.96 13.55
C VAL A 195 -10.57 10.06 14.39
N TYR A 196 -11.21 10.43 15.50
CA TYR A 196 -10.66 11.44 16.41
C TYR A 196 -9.38 10.97 17.12
N HIS A 197 -9.28 9.70 17.47
CA HIS A 197 -8.08 9.10 18.06
C HIS A 197 -6.90 9.22 17.10
N THR A 198 -7.09 8.90 15.82
CA THR A 198 -6.06 9.02 14.78
C THR A 198 -5.66 10.48 14.54
N MET A 199 -6.64 11.40 14.50
CA MET A 199 -6.36 12.83 14.41
C MET A 199 -5.54 13.33 15.60
N SER A 200 -5.93 12.92 16.82
CA SER A 200 -5.20 13.26 18.05
C SER A 200 -3.79 12.69 18.00
N PHE A 201 -3.61 11.43 17.61
CA PHE A 201 -2.30 10.79 17.49
C PHE A 201 -1.36 11.60 16.59
N LEU A 202 -1.83 12.01 15.41
CA LEU A 202 -1.04 12.84 14.48
C LEU A 202 -0.61 14.16 15.11
N LEU A 203 -1.55 14.89 15.73
CA LEU A 203 -1.26 16.15 16.40
C LEU A 203 -0.35 15.98 17.62
N ARG A 204 -0.35 14.83 18.29
CA ARG A 204 0.49 14.54 19.45
C ARG A 204 1.91 14.14 19.07
N PHE A 205 2.07 13.37 18.01
CA PHE A 205 3.33 12.67 17.73
C PHE A 205 4.05 13.12 16.47
N SER A 206 3.45 13.94 15.60
CA SER A 206 4.16 14.59 14.49
C SER A 206 4.27 16.09 14.75
N GLU A 207 5.47 16.54 15.11
CA GLU A 207 5.74 17.97 15.33
C GLU A 207 5.57 18.79 14.05
N SER A 208 5.95 18.24 12.89
CA SER A 208 5.82 18.96 11.62
C SER A 208 4.36 19.16 11.24
N ILE A 209 3.50 18.15 11.39
CA ILE A 209 2.05 18.27 11.16
C ILE A 209 1.42 19.20 12.21
N ARG A 210 1.74 19.03 13.50
CA ARG A 210 1.21 19.89 14.56
C ARG A 210 1.54 21.36 14.33
N SER A 211 2.79 21.69 14.01
CA SER A 211 3.21 23.06 13.75
C SER A 211 2.57 23.63 12.48
N ALA A 212 2.48 22.85 11.41
CA ALA A 212 1.77 23.28 10.20
C ALA A 212 0.27 23.56 10.44
N VAL A 213 -0.38 22.78 11.32
CA VAL A 213 -1.77 23.02 11.74
C VAL A 213 -1.88 24.27 12.61
N ARG A 214 -0.95 24.47 13.56
CA ARG A 214 -0.89 25.66 14.41
C ARG A 214 -0.70 26.95 13.60
N GLU A 215 0.12 26.89 12.56
CA GLU A 215 0.37 27.99 11.62
C GLU A 215 -0.76 28.21 10.60
N GLY A 216 -1.72 27.28 10.52
CA GLY A 216 -2.82 27.32 9.56
C GLY A 216 -2.42 26.98 8.12
N THR A 217 -1.20 26.49 7.88
CA THR A 217 -0.73 26.09 6.55
C THR A 217 -1.28 24.72 6.14
N VAL A 218 -1.61 23.87 7.11
CA VAL A 218 -2.29 22.58 6.93
C VAL A 218 -3.54 22.54 7.80
N GLN A 219 -4.62 21.91 7.33
CA GLN A 219 -5.75 21.52 8.18
C GLN A 219 -5.88 20.00 8.27
N ILE A 220 -6.32 19.52 9.44
CA ILE A 220 -6.74 18.15 9.64
C ILE A 220 -8.26 18.09 9.84
N GLN A 221 -8.93 17.23 9.08
CA GLN A 221 -10.38 17.04 9.10
C GLN A 221 -10.70 15.56 9.33
N GLY A 222 -11.77 15.29 10.07
CA GLY A 222 -12.34 13.95 10.21
C GLY A 222 -13.53 13.73 9.27
N GLY A 223 -13.78 12.48 8.89
CA GLY A 223 -14.99 12.09 8.19
C GLY A 223 -15.37 10.63 8.41
N ILE A 224 -16.63 10.30 8.13
CA ILE A 224 -17.15 8.93 8.13
C ILE A 224 -17.84 8.67 6.80
N TYR A 225 -17.31 7.73 6.03
CA TYR A 225 -17.94 7.22 4.83
C TYR A 225 -19.03 6.21 5.19
N ASN A 226 -20.27 6.45 4.73
CA ASN A 226 -21.34 5.48 4.85
C ASN A 226 -21.29 4.51 3.65
N LEU A 227 -21.02 3.24 3.93
CA LEU A 227 -20.86 2.21 2.91
C LEU A 227 -22.12 1.98 2.05
N GLU A 228 -23.30 2.21 2.61
CA GLU A 228 -24.58 1.95 1.97
C GLU A 228 -24.99 3.13 1.07
N THR A 229 -25.03 4.34 1.65
CA THR A 229 -25.46 5.53 0.91
C THR A 229 -24.39 6.04 -0.05
N GLY A 230 -23.11 5.80 0.27
CA GLY A 230 -21.96 6.37 -0.42
C GLY A 230 -21.62 7.81 0.02
N SER A 231 -22.35 8.38 0.98
CA SER A 231 -22.11 9.74 1.46
C SER A 231 -21.02 9.78 2.53
N VAL A 232 -20.22 10.85 2.54
CA VAL A 232 -19.29 11.15 3.63
C VAL A 232 -19.91 12.18 4.57
N ASP A 233 -20.03 11.82 5.84
CA ASP A 233 -20.28 12.76 6.93
C ASP A 233 -18.96 13.41 7.35
N PHE A 234 -18.80 14.71 7.09
CA PHE A 234 -17.56 15.43 7.41
C PHE A 234 -17.65 15.97 8.84
N LEU A 235 -16.84 15.41 9.73
CA LEU A 235 -16.88 15.67 11.16
C LEU A 235 -16.24 17.00 11.58
N GLY A 236 -15.46 17.63 10.70
CA GLY A 236 -14.72 18.84 11.03
C GLY A 236 -13.35 18.57 11.65
N ALA A 237 -12.77 19.60 12.25
CA ALA A 237 -11.57 19.50 13.07
C ALA A 237 -11.83 18.66 14.34
N LEU A 238 -10.76 18.20 14.98
CA LEU A 238 -10.87 17.49 16.25
C LEU A 238 -11.44 18.46 17.32
N PRO A 239 -12.45 18.07 18.12
CA PRO A 239 -13.04 18.98 19.11
C PRO A 239 -12.03 19.56 20.12
N THR A 240 -11.01 18.78 20.50
CA THR A 240 -9.94 19.17 21.42
C THR A 240 -8.69 19.70 20.70
N GLN A 241 -8.80 20.09 19.43
CA GLN A 241 -7.64 20.51 18.63
C GLN A 241 -6.91 21.71 19.25
N THR A 242 -7.63 22.76 19.64
CA THR A 242 -7.02 23.98 20.22
C THR A 242 -6.18 23.64 21.46
N GLU A 243 -6.76 22.86 22.39
CA GLU A 243 -6.08 22.41 23.60
C GLU A 243 -4.80 21.62 23.29
N LEU A 244 -4.83 20.75 22.28
CA LEU A 244 -3.67 19.98 21.85
C LEU A 244 -2.58 20.85 21.23
N LEU A 245 -2.96 21.85 20.41
CA LEU A 245 -2.02 22.76 19.77
C LEU A 245 -1.32 23.69 20.77
N ASP A 246 -2.02 24.08 21.83
CA ASP A 246 -1.53 24.96 22.90
C ASP A 246 -0.70 24.20 23.96
N SER A 247 -0.89 22.88 24.06
CA SER A 247 -0.14 22.07 25.02
C SER A 247 1.35 21.91 24.64
N THR A 248 2.25 22.09 25.60
CA THR A 248 3.66 21.68 25.49
C THR A 248 3.74 20.17 25.62
N MET A 249 3.62 19.48 24.49
CA MET A 249 3.69 18.03 24.46
C MET A 249 5.14 17.55 24.55
N ALA A 250 5.46 16.76 25.58
CA ALA A 250 6.72 16.02 25.61
C ALA A 250 6.75 15.05 24.42
N ILE A 251 7.77 15.19 23.59
CA ILE A 251 8.06 14.23 22.53
C ILE A 251 8.39 12.88 23.22
N PRO A 252 7.89 11.73 22.75
CA PRO A 252 8.21 10.42 23.32
C PRO A 252 9.72 10.24 23.50
N PRO A 253 10.20 9.60 24.59
CA PRO A 253 11.64 9.40 24.83
C PRO A 253 12.36 8.75 23.65
N SER A 254 11.71 7.85 22.89
CA SER A 254 12.28 7.26 21.67
C SER A 254 12.69 8.30 20.61
N MET A 255 12.03 9.45 20.58
CA MET A 255 12.29 10.56 19.67
C MET A 255 13.14 11.68 20.29
N VAL A 256 13.39 11.64 21.61
CA VAL A 256 14.28 12.58 22.34
C VAL A 256 15.67 11.97 22.58
N GLU A 257 15.77 10.66 22.80
CA GLU A 257 17.00 9.93 23.17
C GLU A 257 17.92 9.58 21.98
N ALA A 258 18.05 10.47 20.99
CA ALA A 258 19.13 10.37 20.01
C ALA A 258 20.49 10.89 20.54
N GLY A 259 20.56 11.29 21.82
CA GLY A 259 21.70 11.97 22.43
C GLY A 259 22.74 11.09 23.10
N GLU A 260 22.40 10.30 24.15
CA GLU A 260 23.44 9.99 25.15
C GLU A 260 23.45 8.59 25.80
N ALA A 261 22.59 7.63 25.41
CA ALA A 261 22.57 6.31 26.09
C ALA A 261 22.58 5.11 25.13
N ARG A 262 23.73 4.80 24.52
CA ARG A 262 23.98 3.46 23.94
C ARG A 262 24.87 2.64 24.87
N GLY A 263 24.25 1.70 25.59
CA GLY A 263 24.94 0.73 26.43
C GLY A 263 24.25 -0.64 26.48
N LYS A 264 25.01 -1.68 26.10
CA LYS A 264 24.89 -3.11 26.47
C LYS A 264 23.89 -4.02 25.71
N HIS A 265 23.97 -4.04 24.38
CA HIS A 265 23.74 -5.29 23.64
C HIS A 265 24.92 -5.50 22.68
N GLY A 266 25.68 -6.59 22.90
CA GLY A 266 27.02 -6.84 22.34
C GLY A 266 27.08 -7.11 20.82
N VAL A 267 26.55 -6.21 20.01
CA VAL A 267 26.83 -6.13 18.58
C VAL A 267 27.65 -4.87 18.34
N ARG A 268 28.88 -5.09 17.86
CA ARG A 268 29.78 -4.00 17.50
C ARG A 268 29.31 -3.34 16.22
N THR A 269 28.99 -2.05 16.28
CA THR A 269 28.60 -1.26 15.09
C THR A 269 29.68 -0.23 14.80
N GLY A 270 29.61 0.47 13.66
CA GLY A 270 30.58 1.53 13.30
C GLY A 270 30.62 2.74 14.27
N ALA A 271 29.93 2.65 15.41
CA ALA A 271 29.99 3.59 16.52
C ALA A 271 30.93 3.15 17.67
N ASP A 272 31.55 1.97 17.59
CA ASP A 272 32.56 1.56 18.59
C ASP A 272 33.94 2.15 18.29
N SER A 273 34.75 2.33 19.33
CA SER A 273 36.15 2.74 19.20
C SER A 273 36.92 1.80 18.27
N ALA A 274 37.76 2.38 17.41
CA ALA A 274 38.62 1.64 16.49
C ALA A 274 39.41 0.55 17.22
N VAL A 275 39.47 -0.64 16.61
CA VAL A 275 40.22 -1.77 17.17
C VAL A 275 41.71 -1.54 16.91
N PRO A 276 42.58 -1.60 17.95
CA PRO A 276 44.02 -1.58 17.74
C PRO A 276 44.45 -2.65 16.73
N LYS A 277 45.37 -2.29 15.82
CA LYS A 277 45.74 -3.10 14.65
C LYS A 277 46.14 -4.54 14.98
N ASP A 278 46.76 -4.74 16.14
CA ASP A 278 47.22 -6.03 16.68
C ASP A 278 46.07 -6.92 17.15
N VAL A 279 45.00 -6.34 17.70
CA VAL A 279 43.78 -7.04 18.11
C VAL A 279 42.93 -7.39 16.88
N ALA A 280 42.81 -6.46 15.92
CA ALA A 280 42.12 -6.71 14.66
C ALA A 280 42.79 -7.85 13.87
N LEU A 281 44.14 -7.87 13.84
CA LEU A 281 44.90 -8.92 13.18
C LEU A 281 44.72 -10.30 13.84
N LYS A 282 44.62 -10.37 15.18
CA LYS A 282 44.30 -11.62 15.90
C LYS A 282 42.90 -12.13 15.56
N MET A 283 41.90 -11.23 15.50
CA MET A 283 40.52 -11.60 15.13
C MET A 283 40.41 -12.07 13.67
N LEU A 284 41.15 -11.44 12.76
CA LEU A 284 41.25 -11.84 11.35
C LEU A 284 41.92 -13.21 11.20
N LYS A 285 43.02 -13.47 11.92
CA LYS A 285 43.70 -14.77 11.91
C LYS A 285 42.80 -15.88 12.44
N ALA A 286 42.12 -15.65 13.56
CA ALA A 286 41.16 -16.60 14.12
C ALA A 286 39.96 -16.85 13.17
N GLY A 287 39.52 -15.83 12.41
CA GLY A 287 38.51 -15.99 11.36
C GLY A 287 39.00 -16.80 10.17
N ASN A 288 40.25 -16.59 9.76
CA ASN A 288 40.88 -17.31 8.65
C ASN A 288 41.17 -18.78 9.00
N GLU A 289 41.58 -19.06 10.25
CA GLU A 289 41.77 -20.42 10.76
C GLU A 289 40.45 -21.21 10.79
N ARG A 290 39.32 -20.57 11.15
CA ARG A 290 37.98 -21.19 11.05
C ARG A 290 37.58 -21.52 9.62
N PHE A 291 37.94 -20.66 8.66
CA PHE A 291 37.68 -20.88 7.24
C PHE A 291 38.55 -22.02 6.68
N ALA A 292 39.84 -22.05 7.02
CA ALA A 292 40.77 -23.11 6.60
C ALA A 292 40.43 -24.48 7.20
N ALA A 293 39.81 -24.51 8.39
CA ALA A 293 39.34 -25.74 9.05
C ALA A 293 37.98 -26.25 8.52
N GLY A 294 37.41 -25.64 7.47
CA GLY A 294 36.25 -26.19 6.75
C GLY A 294 34.88 -25.98 7.41
N ALA A 295 34.72 -25.00 8.31
CA ALA A 295 33.43 -24.67 8.95
C ALA A 295 32.95 -23.23 8.66
N PRO A 296 32.65 -22.85 7.40
CA PRO A 296 32.07 -21.55 7.09
C PRO A 296 30.55 -21.50 7.37
N THR A 297 30.06 -20.37 7.89
CA THR A 297 28.65 -20.14 8.28
C THR A 297 27.74 -19.65 7.15
N ALA A 298 28.16 -19.69 5.88
CA ALA A 298 27.31 -19.31 4.76
C ALA A 298 27.61 -20.16 3.52
N THR A 299 26.61 -20.91 3.07
CA THR A 299 26.62 -21.65 1.80
C THR A 299 25.69 -20.98 0.80
N GLN A 300 26.26 -20.32 -0.21
CA GLN A 300 25.60 -20.09 -1.50
C GLN A 300 26.15 -21.09 -2.50
N THR A 301 25.28 -21.62 -3.37
CA THR A 301 25.69 -22.16 -4.67
C THR A 301 24.78 -21.60 -5.76
N SER A 302 25.43 -21.22 -6.85
CA SER A 302 24.90 -20.67 -8.10
C SER A 302 24.26 -21.75 -8.97
N GLY A 303 23.17 -21.41 -9.66
CA GLY A 303 22.51 -22.28 -10.64
C GLY A 303 22.30 -21.57 -11.99
N PRO A 304 22.39 -22.29 -13.13
CA PRO A 304 22.39 -21.70 -14.46
C PRO A 304 20.98 -21.31 -14.93
N MET A 305 20.90 -20.21 -15.70
CA MET A 305 19.69 -19.74 -16.39
C MET A 305 19.06 -20.82 -17.27
N ARG A 306 17.76 -21.10 -17.06
CA ARG A 306 16.97 -21.93 -17.98
C ARG A 306 16.26 -21.05 -19.01
N LYS A 307 16.42 -21.42 -20.28
CA LYS A 307 15.77 -20.83 -21.45
C LYS A 307 14.24 -20.90 -21.31
N VAL A 308 13.58 -19.76 -21.43
CA VAL A 308 12.12 -19.61 -21.34
C VAL A 308 11.45 -20.24 -22.58
N ASN A 309 10.41 -21.04 -22.35
CA ASN A 309 9.70 -21.79 -23.39
C ASN A 309 8.68 -20.89 -24.12
N VAL A 310 9.04 -20.42 -25.31
CA VAL A 310 8.23 -19.53 -26.18
C VAL A 310 6.83 -20.10 -26.46
N PHE A 311 6.70 -21.42 -26.61
CA PHE A 311 5.42 -22.07 -26.86
C PHE A 311 4.45 -22.00 -25.68
N SER A 312 4.95 -21.93 -24.44
CA SER A 312 4.10 -21.76 -23.25
C SER A 312 3.34 -20.43 -23.29
N SER A 313 3.98 -19.36 -23.74
CA SER A 313 3.35 -18.04 -23.88
C SER A 313 2.31 -18.02 -25.01
N MET A 314 2.60 -18.68 -26.13
CA MET A 314 1.65 -18.82 -27.24
C MET A 314 0.43 -19.66 -26.84
N ASN A 315 0.66 -20.78 -26.17
CA ASN A 315 -0.41 -21.62 -25.64
C ASN A 315 -1.24 -20.88 -24.61
N PHE A 316 -0.62 -20.04 -23.80
CA PHE A 316 -1.35 -19.20 -22.86
C PHE A 316 -2.30 -18.22 -23.56
N LEU A 317 -1.84 -17.50 -24.59
CA LEU A 317 -2.68 -16.57 -25.36
C LEU A 317 -3.89 -17.29 -25.98
N LEU A 318 -3.65 -18.42 -26.63
CA LEU A 318 -4.69 -19.21 -27.29
C LEU A 318 -5.62 -19.91 -26.31
N LYS A 319 -5.12 -20.39 -25.17
CA LYS A 319 -5.94 -21.07 -24.17
C LYS A 319 -6.90 -20.13 -23.45
N TYR A 320 -6.56 -18.85 -23.32
CA TYR A 320 -7.24 -17.97 -22.37
C TYR A 320 -7.80 -16.67 -22.94
N SER A 321 -7.63 -16.39 -24.24
CA SER A 321 -8.19 -15.21 -24.89
C SER A 321 -9.08 -15.59 -26.07
N GLU A 322 -10.39 -15.59 -25.84
CA GLU A 322 -11.38 -15.84 -26.90
C GLU A 322 -11.28 -14.86 -28.07
N PRO A 323 -11.07 -13.54 -27.86
CA PRO A 323 -10.89 -12.60 -28.97
C PRO A 323 -9.67 -12.95 -29.83
N ILE A 324 -8.55 -13.34 -29.20
CA ILE A 324 -7.35 -13.77 -29.92
C ILE A 324 -7.62 -15.06 -30.68
N ARG A 325 -8.31 -16.03 -30.06
CA ARG A 325 -8.72 -17.25 -30.77
C ARG A 325 -9.60 -16.94 -31.97
N GLU A 326 -10.53 -16.01 -31.85
CA GLU A 326 -11.44 -15.64 -32.92
C GLU A 326 -10.71 -14.96 -34.08
N LEU A 327 -9.78 -14.04 -33.79
CA LEU A 327 -8.90 -13.44 -34.81
C LEU A 327 -8.04 -14.50 -35.49
N VAL A 328 -7.51 -15.47 -34.74
CA VAL A 328 -6.72 -16.58 -35.29
C VAL A 328 -7.59 -17.54 -36.12
N ARG A 329 -8.83 -17.84 -35.70
CA ARG A 329 -9.79 -18.67 -36.46
C ARG A 329 -10.25 -18.00 -37.75
N LYS A 330 -10.46 -16.67 -37.73
CA LYS A 330 -10.83 -15.86 -38.90
C LYS A 330 -9.67 -15.65 -39.88
N GLY A 331 -8.44 -15.94 -39.46
CA GLY A 331 -7.23 -15.70 -40.23
C GLY A 331 -6.73 -14.25 -40.16
N ASP A 332 -7.35 -13.40 -39.33
CA ASP A 332 -6.98 -12.00 -39.13
C ASP A 332 -5.73 -11.83 -38.27
N LEU A 333 -5.30 -12.88 -37.56
CA LEU A 333 -4.11 -12.89 -36.71
C LEU A 333 -3.37 -14.24 -36.82
N ASP A 334 -2.08 -14.21 -37.14
CA ASP A 334 -1.21 -15.39 -37.07
C ASP A 334 -0.21 -15.23 -35.92
N ILE A 335 -0.12 -16.25 -35.05
CA ILE A 335 0.78 -16.23 -33.89
C ILE A 335 1.91 -17.23 -34.13
N GLN A 336 3.14 -16.72 -34.18
CA GLN A 336 4.35 -17.53 -34.32
C GLN A 336 5.34 -17.21 -33.20
N GLY A 337 6.03 -18.23 -32.71
CA GLY A 337 7.09 -18.08 -31.73
C GLY A 337 8.38 -17.60 -32.38
N GLY A 338 9.14 -16.76 -31.68
CA GLY A 338 10.47 -16.35 -32.11
C GLY A 338 11.42 -16.20 -30.92
N ILE A 339 12.68 -16.57 -31.11
CA ILE A 339 13.77 -16.28 -30.17
C ILE A 339 14.62 -15.17 -30.78
N TYR A 340 14.69 -14.03 -30.11
CA TYR A 340 15.61 -12.96 -30.49
C TYR A 340 16.98 -13.19 -29.85
N HIS A 341 18.01 -13.38 -30.68
CA HIS A 341 19.38 -13.61 -30.25
C HIS A 341 20.10 -12.27 -30.08
N LEU A 342 20.19 -11.78 -28.84
CA LEU A 342 20.77 -10.47 -28.49
C LEU A 342 22.19 -10.26 -29.03
N GLU A 343 23.00 -11.32 -29.15
CA GLU A 343 24.38 -11.25 -29.62
C GLU A 343 24.50 -11.08 -31.14
N THR A 344 23.50 -11.57 -31.90
CA THR A 344 23.54 -11.58 -33.37
C THR A 344 22.50 -10.68 -34.02
N GLY A 345 21.56 -10.15 -33.23
CA GLY A 345 20.42 -9.36 -33.69
C GLY A 345 19.41 -10.14 -34.54
N ARG A 346 19.55 -11.47 -34.63
CA ARG A 346 18.68 -12.33 -35.45
C ARG A 346 17.48 -12.85 -34.65
N VAL A 347 16.32 -12.95 -35.30
CA VAL A 347 15.15 -13.68 -34.79
C VAL A 347 15.15 -15.08 -35.38
N GLU A 348 15.22 -16.10 -34.55
CA GLU A 348 14.94 -17.48 -34.92
C GLU A 348 13.45 -17.74 -34.78
N PHE A 349 12.75 -17.92 -35.91
CA PHE A 349 11.31 -18.21 -35.90
C PHE A 349 11.07 -19.69 -35.62
N LEU A 350 10.31 -19.96 -34.56
CA LEU A 350 9.94 -21.29 -34.09
C LEU A 350 8.60 -21.79 -34.66
N GLY A 351 7.87 -20.93 -35.38
CA GLY A 351 6.57 -21.26 -35.97
C GLY A 351 5.42 -21.32 -34.97
N ARG A 352 4.30 -21.91 -35.37
CA ARG A 352 3.08 -22.06 -34.55
C ARG A 352 3.31 -23.03 -33.41
N SER A 353 2.55 -22.88 -32.32
CA SER A 353 2.64 -23.85 -31.23
C SER A 353 2.03 -25.19 -31.64
N PRO A 354 2.61 -26.34 -31.26
CA PRO A 354 2.04 -27.66 -31.51
C PRO A 354 0.62 -27.86 -30.92
N GLN A 355 0.26 -27.11 -29.86
CA GLN A 355 -1.06 -27.21 -29.20
C GLN A 355 -2.09 -26.21 -29.76
N GLN A 356 -1.72 -25.39 -30.75
CA GLN A 356 -2.54 -24.27 -31.21
C GLN A 356 -3.89 -24.71 -31.77
N ALA A 357 -3.95 -25.80 -32.53
CA ALA A 357 -5.20 -26.32 -33.09
C ALA A 357 -6.18 -26.78 -31.99
N GLU A 358 -5.68 -27.49 -30.97
CA GLU A 358 -6.48 -27.97 -29.84
C GLU A 358 -7.03 -26.80 -29.00
N LEU A 359 -6.20 -25.79 -28.75
CA LEU A 359 -6.58 -24.62 -27.97
C LEU A 359 -7.60 -23.74 -28.68
N LEU A 360 -7.57 -23.67 -30.02
CA LEU A 360 -8.58 -22.99 -30.82
C LEU A 360 -9.93 -23.73 -30.79
N ALA A 361 -9.95 -25.04 -30.54
CA ALA A 361 -11.17 -25.84 -30.49
C ALA A 361 -11.86 -25.85 -29.11
N ALA A 362 -11.15 -25.48 -28.03
CA ALA A 362 -11.69 -25.52 -26.68
C ALA A 362 -12.65 -24.35 -26.38
N GLU A 363 -13.93 -24.59 -26.17
CA GLU A 363 -14.84 -23.55 -25.64
C GLU A 363 -14.54 -23.30 -24.15
N GLY A 364 -14.06 -22.10 -23.83
CA GLY A 364 -13.70 -21.72 -22.47
C GLY A 364 -14.75 -20.78 -21.89
N THR A 365 -15.84 -21.30 -21.34
CA THR A 365 -16.77 -20.48 -20.54
C THR A 365 -16.12 -20.09 -19.22
N LEU A 366 -15.94 -18.79 -19.01
CA LEU A 366 -15.60 -18.23 -17.71
C LEU A 366 -16.75 -18.54 -16.72
N PRO A 367 -16.47 -18.82 -15.43
CA PRO A 367 -17.52 -19.02 -14.44
C PRO A 367 -18.42 -17.77 -14.34
N PRO A 368 -19.72 -17.92 -14.00
CA PRO A 368 -20.67 -16.80 -13.89
C PRO A 368 -20.21 -15.67 -12.96
N SER A 369 -19.37 -15.98 -11.96
CA SER A 369 -18.70 -15.03 -11.07
C SER A 369 -17.64 -14.13 -11.75
N MET A 370 -17.45 -14.28 -13.06
CA MET A 370 -16.63 -13.41 -13.91
C MET A 370 -17.47 -12.64 -14.94
N ALA A 371 -18.80 -12.66 -14.83
CA ALA A 371 -19.65 -11.73 -15.53
C ALA A 371 -19.39 -10.31 -14.99
N LEU A 372 -18.91 -9.43 -15.85
CA LEU A 372 -18.60 -8.04 -15.52
C LEU A 372 -19.83 -7.31 -14.97
N GLY A 373 -19.67 -6.59 -13.85
CA GLY A 373 -20.70 -5.74 -13.26
C GLY A 373 -21.30 -6.24 -11.94
N THR A 374 -20.87 -7.39 -11.42
CA THR A 374 -21.28 -7.90 -10.10
C THR A 374 -20.16 -7.74 -9.08
N VAL A 375 -20.47 -7.11 -7.95
CA VAL A 375 -19.55 -6.96 -6.81
C VAL A 375 -19.45 -8.24 -5.99
N ARG A 376 -18.30 -8.49 -5.36
CA ARG A 376 -18.06 -9.68 -4.54
C ARG A 376 -18.36 -9.44 -3.07
N THR A 377 -19.18 -10.30 -2.46
CA THR A 377 -19.52 -10.27 -1.04
C THR A 377 -19.08 -11.57 -0.36
N THR A 378 -19.31 -11.65 0.95
CA THR A 378 -19.00 -12.83 1.77
C THR A 378 -19.61 -14.12 1.22
N SER A 379 -20.74 -14.07 0.51
CA SER A 379 -21.38 -15.25 -0.08
C SER A 379 -20.58 -15.87 -1.23
N ASP A 380 -19.71 -15.11 -1.89
CA ASP A 380 -18.87 -15.62 -2.99
C ASP A 380 -17.68 -16.46 -2.51
N GLY A 381 -17.34 -16.36 -1.21
CA GLY A 381 -16.23 -17.08 -0.62
C GLY A 381 -14.84 -16.67 -1.15
N PRO A 382 -13.78 -17.41 -0.78
CA PRO A 382 -12.42 -17.10 -1.18
C PRO A 382 -12.14 -17.49 -2.64
N MET A 383 -11.41 -16.64 -3.36
CA MET A 383 -10.97 -16.89 -4.74
C MET A 383 -9.61 -17.60 -4.78
N ALA A 384 -9.41 -18.49 -5.76
CA ALA A 384 -8.08 -19.09 -5.99
C ALA A 384 -7.03 -18.02 -6.36
N PRO A 385 -5.79 -18.10 -5.85
CA PRO A 385 -4.77 -17.08 -6.10
C PRO A 385 -4.51 -16.81 -7.58
N GLN A 386 -4.49 -17.85 -8.41
CA GLN A 386 -4.22 -17.71 -9.85
C GLN A 386 -5.39 -17.07 -10.60
N ALA A 387 -6.62 -17.26 -10.14
CA ALA A 387 -7.79 -16.57 -10.67
C ALA A 387 -7.75 -15.08 -10.30
N ALA A 388 -7.42 -14.75 -9.05
CA ALA A 388 -7.25 -13.37 -8.61
C ALA A 388 -6.13 -12.66 -9.38
N LEU A 389 -4.98 -13.31 -9.57
CA LEU A 389 -3.87 -12.77 -10.36
C LEU A 389 -4.27 -12.55 -11.83
N LYS A 390 -5.08 -13.45 -12.39
CA LYS A 390 -5.63 -13.29 -13.74
C LYS A 390 -6.52 -12.04 -13.83
N LEU A 391 -7.36 -11.79 -12.83
CA LEU A 391 -8.20 -10.58 -12.79
C LEU A 391 -7.35 -9.30 -12.79
N LEU A 392 -6.27 -9.25 -12.00
CA LEU A 392 -5.34 -8.12 -12.01
C LEU A 392 -4.72 -7.91 -13.40
N LYS A 393 -4.24 -8.99 -14.05
CA LYS A 393 -3.63 -8.91 -15.38
C LYS A 393 -4.60 -8.37 -16.44
N VAL A 394 -5.79 -8.97 -16.53
CA VAL A 394 -6.81 -8.56 -17.51
C VAL A 394 -7.31 -7.14 -17.19
N GLY A 395 -7.43 -6.80 -15.92
CA GLY A 395 -7.80 -5.46 -15.47
C GLY A 395 -6.79 -4.38 -15.88
N ASN A 396 -5.49 -4.64 -15.67
CA ASN A 396 -4.45 -3.73 -16.13
C ASN A 396 -4.37 -3.63 -17.65
N GLU A 397 -4.60 -4.72 -18.38
CA GLU A 397 -4.71 -4.68 -19.85
C GLU A 397 -5.86 -3.75 -20.29
N ARG A 398 -7.05 -3.86 -19.67
CA ARG A 398 -8.18 -2.97 -19.96
C ARG A 398 -7.87 -1.52 -19.65
N PHE A 399 -7.21 -1.25 -18.52
CA PHE A 399 -6.76 0.08 -18.16
C PHE A 399 -5.81 0.66 -19.23
N VAL A 400 -4.81 -0.10 -19.64
CA VAL A 400 -3.78 0.33 -20.61
C VAL A 400 -4.35 0.64 -21.99
N VAL A 401 -5.34 -0.14 -22.46
CA VAL A 401 -5.98 0.09 -23.76
C VAL A 401 -7.11 1.12 -23.71
N GLY A 402 -7.37 1.74 -22.55
CA GLY A 402 -8.42 2.74 -22.37
C GLY A 402 -9.83 2.18 -22.45
N ALA A 403 -10.03 0.90 -22.10
CA ALA A 403 -11.33 0.23 -22.07
C ALA A 403 -11.73 -0.27 -20.67
N PRO A 404 -11.65 0.56 -19.60
CA PRO A 404 -12.05 0.17 -18.26
C PRO A 404 -13.56 -0.13 -18.20
N LYS A 405 -13.94 -1.10 -17.37
CA LYS A 405 -15.32 -1.53 -17.17
C LYS A 405 -15.84 -1.22 -15.77
N ALA A 406 -14.98 -0.99 -14.79
CA ALA A 406 -15.34 -0.71 -13.40
C ALA A 406 -15.86 0.73 -13.17
N GLY A 407 -15.88 1.58 -14.19
CA GLY A 407 -15.99 3.04 -14.07
C GLY A 407 -17.32 3.62 -13.56
N LYS A 408 -18.32 2.82 -13.19
CA LYS A 408 -19.57 3.30 -12.59
C LYS A 408 -20.00 2.43 -11.41
N VAL A 409 -19.86 2.98 -10.20
CA VAL A 409 -20.38 2.38 -8.98
C VAL A 409 -21.84 2.82 -8.81
N HIS A 410 -22.76 1.88 -8.98
CA HIS A 410 -24.20 2.12 -8.80
C HIS A 410 -24.62 1.96 -7.34
N SER A 411 -25.75 2.57 -6.94
CA SER A 411 -26.29 2.39 -5.57
C SER A 411 -26.56 0.94 -5.23
N SER A 412 -27.08 0.15 -6.19
CA SER A 412 -27.32 -1.29 -6.02
C SER A 412 -26.04 -2.09 -5.71
N MET A 413 -24.89 -1.68 -6.25
CA MET A 413 -23.60 -2.28 -5.90
C MET A 413 -23.23 -1.97 -4.44
N ARG A 414 -23.47 -0.73 -3.99
CA ARG A 414 -23.20 -0.33 -2.60
C ARG A 414 -24.10 -1.06 -1.60
N GLU A 415 -25.39 -1.15 -1.90
CA GLU A 415 -26.36 -1.93 -1.12
C GLU A 415 -25.91 -3.39 -0.99
N THR A 416 -25.44 -3.98 -2.09
CA THR A 416 -24.91 -5.35 -2.09
C THR A 416 -23.66 -5.47 -1.20
N LEU A 417 -22.70 -4.57 -1.33
CA LEU A 417 -21.47 -4.55 -0.53
C LEU A 417 -21.68 -4.21 0.95
N ALA A 418 -22.81 -3.59 1.31
CA ALA A 418 -23.17 -3.35 2.70
C ALA A 418 -23.32 -4.67 3.48
N THR A 419 -23.72 -5.76 2.79
CA THR A 419 -23.91 -7.09 3.39
C THR A 419 -22.61 -7.85 3.68
N GLY A 420 -21.50 -7.45 3.07
CA GLY A 420 -20.20 -8.09 3.28
C GLY A 420 -19.18 -7.79 2.19
N GLN A 421 -17.95 -8.26 2.40
CA GLN A 421 -16.87 -8.17 1.43
C GLN A 421 -16.12 -9.51 1.32
N ALA A 422 -15.67 -9.84 0.12
CA ALA A 422 -14.75 -10.94 -0.12
C ALA A 422 -13.70 -10.53 -1.15
N PRO A 423 -12.74 -9.68 -0.79
CA PRO A 423 -11.70 -9.23 -1.72
C PRO A 423 -10.94 -10.42 -2.30
N HIS A 424 -10.72 -10.41 -3.61
CA HIS A 424 -9.91 -11.45 -4.25
C HIS A 424 -8.42 -11.23 -4.00
N THR A 425 -8.01 -10.00 -3.68
CA THR A 425 -6.60 -9.63 -3.50
C THR A 425 -6.40 -8.62 -2.38
N ALA A 426 -5.38 -8.87 -1.55
CA ALA A 426 -4.79 -7.87 -0.67
C ALA A 426 -3.66 -7.18 -1.45
N LEU A 427 -3.83 -5.90 -1.76
CA LEU A 427 -2.91 -5.14 -2.60
C LEU A 427 -2.12 -4.14 -1.76
N VAL A 428 -0.80 -4.27 -1.76
CA VAL A 428 0.12 -3.34 -1.08
C VAL A 428 0.75 -2.44 -2.15
N GLY A 429 0.50 -1.15 -2.08
CA GLY A 429 0.99 -0.18 -3.06
C GLY A 429 1.49 1.12 -2.44
N CYS A 430 1.98 2.02 -3.28
CA CYS A 430 2.50 3.30 -2.84
C CYS A 430 1.37 4.32 -2.63
N ALA A 431 1.51 5.23 -1.67
CA ALA A 431 0.56 6.34 -1.43
C ALA A 431 0.58 7.43 -2.53
N ASP A 432 1.54 7.34 -3.46
CA ASP A 432 1.72 8.25 -4.60
C ASP A 432 0.42 8.50 -5.38
N SER A 433 0.09 9.78 -5.62
CA SER A 433 -1.19 10.18 -6.21
C SER A 433 -1.32 9.82 -7.69
N ARG A 434 -0.23 9.38 -8.33
CA ARG A 434 -0.20 8.92 -9.73
C ARG A 434 -0.58 7.44 -9.86
N VAL A 435 -0.80 6.74 -8.74
CA VAL A 435 -1.03 5.29 -8.70
C VAL A 435 -2.41 4.97 -8.07
N PRO A 436 -3.53 5.30 -8.72
CA PRO A 436 -4.86 4.92 -8.25
C PRO A 436 -5.06 3.42 -8.47
N LEU A 437 -4.85 2.62 -7.42
CA LEU A 437 -4.68 1.17 -7.52
C LEU A 437 -5.90 0.45 -8.11
N GLU A 438 -7.11 0.80 -7.66
CA GLU A 438 -8.36 0.23 -8.18
C GLU A 438 -8.53 0.54 -9.67
N THR A 439 -8.20 1.77 -10.09
CA THR A 439 -8.26 2.18 -11.50
C THR A 439 -7.22 1.46 -12.35
N VAL A 440 -5.99 1.31 -11.85
CA VAL A 440 -4.88 0.63 -12.56
C VAL A 440 -5.19 -0.83 -12.86
N PHE A 441 -5.98 -1.49 -12.01
CA PHE A 441 -6.43 -2.87 -12.19
C PHE A 441 -7.88 -2.98 -12.66
N ASP A 442 -8.54 -1.88 -13.02
CA ASP A 442 -9.95 -1.84 -13.40
C ASP A 442 -10.84 -2.71 -12.48
N ALA A 443 -10.64 -2.54 -11.17
CA ALA A 443 -11.26 -3.31 -10.12
C ALA A 443 -12.53 -2.61 -9.59
N LEU A 444 -13.54 -3.40 -9.25
CA LEU A 444 -14.76 -2.89 -8.63
C LEU A 444 -14.55 -2.67 -7.12
N PRO A 445 -15.36 -1.82 -6.48
CA PRO A 445 -15.46 -1.83 -5.03
C PRO A 445 -15.79 -3.25 -4.55
N GLY A 446 -15.10 -3.72 -3.51
CA GLY A 446 -15.17 -5.09 -2.99
C GLY A 446 -14.09 -6.05 -3.51
N ASP A 447 -13.41 -5.73 -4.60
CA ASP A 447 -12.43 -6.63 -5.22
C ASP A 447 -11.06 -6.61 -4.52
N LEU A 448 -10.59 -5.41 -4.16
CA LEU A 448 -9.23 -5.18 -3.65
C LEU A 448 -9.27 -4.68 -2.21
N PHE A 449 -8.62 -5.40 -1.30
CA PHE A 449 -8.29 -4.88 0.03
C PHE A 449 -6.95 -4.15 -0.05
N VAL A 450 -6.95 -2.83 0.09
CA VAL A 450 -5.83 -1.99 -0.33
C VAL A 450 -5.06 -1.43 0.86
N LEU A 451 -3.75 -1.66 0.88
CA LEU A 451 -2.83 -1.06 1.83
C LEU A 451 -1.89 -0.10 1.10
N ARG A 452 -1.76 1.12 1.61
CA ARG A 452 -0.92 2.16 0.98
C ARG A 452 -0.15 2.96 2.00
N ASN A 453 1.13 3.12 1.73
CA ASN A 453 2.04 4.07 2.37
C ASN A 453 3.10 4.49 1.35
N ALA A 454 3.87 5.54 1.65
CA ALA A 454 4.95 6.00 0.80
C ALA A 454 6.02 4.89 0.67
N GLY A 455 6.33 4.52 -0.57
CA GLY A 455 7.29 3.47 -0.88
C GLY A 455 6.78 2.05 -0.66
N ASN A 456 5.47 1.81 -0.53
CA ASN A 456 4.87 0.46 -0.45
C ASN A 456 5.61 -0.48 0.54
N THR A 457 5.92 0.08 1.72
CA THR A 457 6.76 -0.55 2.74
C THR A 457 5.93 -1.42 3.70
N CYS A 458 6.57 -2.42 4.26
CA CYS A 458 6.04 -3.19 5.39
C CYS A 458 7.16 -3.30 6.43
N THR A 459 6.92 -2.81 7.66
CA THR A 459 7.94 -2.75 8.71
C THR A 459 7.41 -3.34 10.02
N HIS A 460 8.33 -3.82 10.88
CA HIS A 460 7.96 -4.51 12.12
C HIS A 460 7.54 -3.51 13.19
N ALA A 461 8.18 -2.34 13.18
CA ALA A 461 8.00 -1.33 14.21
C ALA A 461 6.57 -0.79 14.26
N GLU A 462 5.85 -0.80 13.13
CA GLU A 462 4.49 -0.26 13.07
C GLU A 462 3.40 -1.32 13.24
N GLY A 463 3.62 -2.55 12.78
CA GLY A 463 2.63 -3.63 12.83
C GLY A 463 1.34 -3.42 12.00
N SER A 464 0.92 -2.18 11.70
CA SER A 464 -0.38 -1.83 11.11
C SER A 464 -0.58 -2.48 9.74
N VAL A 465 0.42 -2.41 8.85
CA VAL A 465 0.40 -3.02 7.52
C VAL A 465 0.36 -4.54 7.62
N LEU A 466 1.21 -5.13 8.47
CA LEU A 466 1.29 -6.58 8.63
C LEU A 466 0.03 -7.16 9.28
N GLY A 467 -0.50 -6.49 10.30
CA GLY A 467 -1.76 -6.84 10.96
C GLY A 467 -2.95 -6.71 10.03
N SER A 468 -2.95 -5.72 9.14
CA SER A 468 -3.96 -5.58 8.08
C SER A 468 -3.91 -6.74 7.08
N LEU A 469 -2.72 -7.22 6.72
CA LEU A 469 -2.56 -8.39 5.85
C LEU A 469 -3.00 -9.69 6.54
N GLU A 470 -2.71 -9.84 7.83
CA GLU A 470 -3.23 -10.94 8.64
C GLU A 470 -4.75 -10.88 8.81
N PHE A 471 -5.34 -9.68 8.95
CA PHE A 471 -6.78 -9.48 8.93
C PHE A 471 -7.42 -9.93 7.60
N CYS A 472 -6.81 -9.52 6.48
CA CYS A 472 -7.35 -9.82 5.17
C CYS A 472 -7.20 -11.31 4.80
N THR A 473 -6.03 -11.90 5.06
CA THR A 473 -5.81 -13.32 4.76
C THR A 473 -6.48 -14.25 5.77
N GLY A 474 -6.66 -13.81 7.02
CA GLY A 474 -7.24 -14.55 8.13
C GLY A 474 -8.77 -14.51 8.14
N PRO A 475 -9.39 -13.49 8.75
CA PRO A 475 -10.83 -13.23 8.72
C PRO A 475 -11.46 -13.22 7.31
N LEU A 476 -10.93 -12.43 6.36
CA LEU A 476 -11.55 -12.29 5.02
C LEU A 476 -11.18 -13.41 4.04
N LYS A 477 -10.26 -14.32 4.42
CA LYS A 477 -9.84 -15.49 3.64
C LYS A 477 -9.26 -15.16 2.25
N THR A 478 -8.74 -13.94 2.07
CA THR A 478 -8.09 -13.54 0.82
C THR A 478 -6.86 -14.39 0.57
N ARG A 479 -6.74 -14.93 -0.66
CA ARG A 479 -5.70 -15.92 -1.02
C ARG A 479 -4.60 -15.38 -1.93
N LEU A 480 -4.65 -14.11 -2.31
CA LEU A 480 -3.57 -13.44 -3.03
C LEU A 480 -3.14 -12.17 -2.31
N ILE A 481 -1.87 -12.06 -1.95
CA ILE A 481 -1.22 -10.78 -1.66
C ILE A 481 -0.48 -10.35 -2.92
N PHE A 482 -0.71 -9.12 -3.38
CA PHE A 482 0.02 -8.51 -4.48
C PHE A 482 0.75 -7.27 -4.00
N VAL A 483 2.07 -7.19 -4.22
CA VAL A 483 2.90 -6.03 -3.86
C VAL A 483 3.25 -5.27 -5.13
N LEU A 484 2.80 -4.02 -5.24
CA LEU A 484 3.01 -3.18 -6.41
C LEU A 484 3.92 -2.00 -6.08
N GLY A 485 5.14 -2.04 -6.61
CA GLY A 485 6.00 -0.86 -6.73
C GLY A 485 5.64 -0.05 -7.96
N HIS A 486 6.27 1.11 -8.16
CA HIS A 486 6.08 1.88 -9.39
C HIS A 486 7.34 2.65 -9.79
N THR A 487 7.49 2.92 -11.08
CA THR A 487 8.60 3.73 -11.59
C THR A 487 8.55 5.14 -11.04
N SER A 488 9.71 5.78 -10.91
CA SER A 488 9.85 7.16 -10.40
C SER A 488 9.19 7.41 -9.03
N CYS A 489 9.27 6.44 -8.11
CA CYS A 489 8.74 6.55 -6.75
C CYS A 489 9.44 7.62 -5.92
N GLY A 490 8.68 8.61 -5.43
CA GLY A 490 9.23 9.73 -4.65
C GLY A 490 9.91 9.31 -3.35
N ALA A 491 9.38 8.31 -2.65
CA ALA A 491 9.97 7.80 -1.42
C ALA A 491 11.31 7.07 -1.67
N ILE A 492 11.39 6.26 -2.72
CA ILE A 492 12.64 5.58 -3.11
C ILE A 492 13.67 6.58 -3.60
N LYS A 493 13.28 7.59 -4.38
CA LYS A 493 14.17 8.69 -4.78
C LYS A 493 14.70 9.43 -3.56
N GLY A 494 13.81 9.85 -2.64
CA GLY A 494 14.21 10.50 -1.40
C GLY A 494 15.18 9.67 -0.56
N ALA A 495 14.90 8.37 -0.38
CA ALA A 495 15.78 7.47 0.32
C ALA A 495 17.14 7.30 -0.39
N THR A 496 17.14 7.29 -1.72
CA THR A 496 18.36 7.22 -2.53
C THR A 496 19.22 8.47 -2.34
N SER A 497 18.63 9.66 -2.45
CA SER A 497 19.33 10.93 -2.23
C SER A 497 19.91 11.02 -0.81
N THR A 498 19.13 10.65 0.21
CA THR A 498 19.58 10.64 1.61
C THR A 498 20.73 9.65 1.82
N PHE A 499 20.62 8.43 1.27
CA PHE A 499 21.65 7.41 1.40
C PHE A 499 22.96 7.79 0.71
N LEU A 500 22.91 8.31 -0.53
CA LEU A 500 24.10 8.62 -1.32
C LEU A 500 24.80 9.91 -0.87
N SER A 501 24.05 10.92 -0.42
CA SER A 501 24.63 12.16 0.10
C SER A 501 25.29 11.98 1.47
N GLY A 502 24.97 10.90 2.20
CA GLY A 502 25.43 10.68 3.57
C GLY A 502 24.86 11.70 4.56
N GLN A 503 23.87 12.51 4.16
CA GLN A 503 23.23 13.46 5.05
C GLN A 503 22.49 12.73 6.16
N LYS A 504 22.90 13.01 7.40
CA LYS A 504 22.13 12.64 8.59
C LYS A 504 21.18 13.78 8.91
N THR A 505 19.90 13.48 9.04
CA THR A 505 18.92 14.49 9.45
C THR A 505 19.11 14.84 10.92
N LYS A 506 18.98 16.14 11.24
CA LYS A 506 19.31 16.68 12.57
C LYS A 506 18.18 16.51 13.60
N VAL A 507 16.98 16.13 13.17
CA VAL A 507 15.80 15.89 14.03
C VAL A 507 15.10 14.64 13.52
N PRO A 508 14.95 13.55 14.31
CA PRO A 508 14.25 12.35 13.84
C PRO A 508 12.77 12.66 13.63
N GLN A 509 12.34 12.78 12.38
CA GLN A 509 10.93 12.79 11.99
C GLN A 509 10.52 11.39 11.52
N ALA A 510 9.22 11.10 11.51
CA ALA A 510 8.71 9.83 11.00
C ALA A 510 9.09 9.61 9.53
N LEU A 511 9.16 10.69 8.74
CA LEU A 511 9.67 10.69 7.38
C LEU A 511 11.12 10.19 7.31
N ASP A 512 11.98 10.60 8.24
CA ASP A 512 13.37 10.17 8.23
C ASP A 512 13.49 8.68 8.56
N ALA A 513 12.70 8.20 9.52
CA ALA A 513 12.63 6.78 9.84
C ALA A 513 12.16 5.96 8.62
N LEU A 514 11.16 6.45 7.90
CA LEU A 514 10.68 5.85 6.65
C LEU A 514 11.77 5.79 5.58
N LEU A 515 12.44 6.92 5.29
CA LEU A 515 13.50 6.98 4.27
C LEU A 515 14.73 6.13 4.66
N GLN A 516 15.09 6.11 5.94
CA GLN A 516 16.16 5.25 6.45
C GLN A 516 15.79 3.76 6.36
N GLY A 517 14.54 3.40 6.60
CA GLY A 517 14.04 2.03 6.40
C GLY A 517 14.23 1.53 4.97
N LEU A 518 14.03 2.43 3.99
CA LEU A 518 14.30 2.19 2.57
C LEU A 518 15.79 2.20 2.22
N GLY A 519 16.68 2.70 3.09
CA GLY A 519 18.11 2.76 2.84
C GLY A 519 18.76 1.39 2.60
N SER A 520 18.21 0.31 3.18
CA SER A 520 18.72 -1.04 2.96
C SER A 520 18.56 -1.51 1.50
N VAL A 521 17.39 -1.27 0.90
CA VAL A 521 17.13 -1.64 -0.50
C VAL A 521 17.91 -0.77 -1.48
N VAL A 522 18.12 0.51 -1.14
CA VAL A 522 19.01 1.41 -1.90
C VAL A 522 20.45 0.94 -1.84
N SER A 523 20.92 0.55 -0.65
CA SER A 523 22.28 0.03 -0.47
C SER A 523 22.51 -1.23 -1.31
N ASP A 524 21.56 -2.15 -1.33
CA ASP A 524 21.65 -3.36 -2.15
C ASP A 524 21.60 -3.03 -3.64
N ALA A 525 20.76 -2.09 -4.07
CA ALA A 525 20.76 -1.62 -5.45
C ALA A 525 22.11 -1.02 -5.88
N GLN A 526 22.71 -0.19 -5.04
CA GLN A 526 24.03 0.42 -5.29
C GLN A 526 25.14 -0.64 -5.37
N LYS A 527 25.07 -1.71 -4.57
CA LYS A 527 26.03 -2.83 -4.62
C LYS A 527 25.88 -3.62 -5.92
N GLU A 528 24.66 -3.93 -6.32
CA GLU A 528 24.39 -4.72 -7.53
C GLU A 528 24.78 -3.97 -8.82
N LEU A 529 24.54 -2.66 -8.88
CA LEU A 529 24.90 -1.83 -10.03
C LEU A 529 26.36 -1.33 -10.01
N GLY A 530 27.00 -1.35 -8.84
CA GLY A 530 28.35 -0.85 -8.62
C GLY A 530 28.43 0.68 -8.45
N LYS A 531 29.56 1.15 -7.92
CA LYS A 531 29.76 2.56 -7.47
C LYS A 531 29.64 3.64 -8.56
N LYS A 532 29.65 3.27 -9.85
CA LYS A 532 29.55 4.20 -10.98
C LYS A 532 28.10 4.46 -11.42
N ALA A 533 27.14 3.71 -10.89
CA ALA A 533 25.73 3.91 -11.20
C ALA A 533 25.26 5.30 -10.77
N THR A 534 24.45 5.94 -11.61
CA THR A 534 23.84 7.22 -11.27
C THR A 534 22.75 7.05 -10.20
N GLU A 535 22.44 8.13 -9.49
CA GLU A 535 21.35 8.13 -8.51
C GLU A 535 20.02 7.64 -9.10
N GLU A 536 19.68 8.07 -10.32
CA GLU A 536 18.45 7.64 -11.00
C GLU A 536 18.47 6.12 -11.33
N GLN A 537 19.61 5.57 -11.73
CA GLN A 537 19.76 4.13 -11.97
C GLN A 537 19.59 3.33 -10.68
N VAL A 538 20.18 3.80 -9.58
CA VAL A 538 20.06 3.18 -8.26
C VAL A 538 18.61 3.22 -7.78
N ALA A 539 17.95 4.38 -7.88
CA ALA A 539 16.55 4.53 -7.49
C ALA A 539 15.62 3.63 -8.33
N ALA A 540 15.82 3.57 -9.65
CA ALA A 540 15.02 2.73 -10.54
C ALA A 540 15.16 1.23 -10.19
N HIS A 541 16.38 0.77 -9.92
CA HIS A 541 16.62 -0.62 -9.52
C HIS A 541 16.12 -0.92 -8.10
N ALA A 542 16.26 0.04 -7.18
CA ALA A 542 15.76 -0.06 -5.81
C ALA A 542 14.23 -0.22 -5.75
N VAL A 543 13.46 0.29 -6.70
CA VAL A 543 12.00 0.05 -6.78
C VAL A 543 11.69 -1.45 -6.84
N LYS A 544 12.36 -2.18 -7.74
CA LYS A 544 12.15 -3.63 -7.91
C LYS A 544 12.62 -4.42 -6.69
N LEU A 545 13.79 -4.07 -6.14
CA LEU A 545 14.29 -4.69 -4.91
C LEU A 545 13.36 -4.42 -3.72
N ASN A 546 12.75 -3.24 -3.64
CA ASN A 546 11.82 -2.90 -2.58
C ASN A 546 10.54 -3.73 -2.62
N VAL A 547 10.02 -4.05 -3.82
CA VAL A 547 8.88 -4.99 -3.96
C VAL A 547 9.23 -6.33 -3.32
N PHE A 548 10.38 -6.91 -3.66
CA PHE A 548 10.81 -8.18 -3.08
C PHE A 548 11.13 -8.05 -1.59
N HIS A 549 11.70 -6.92 -1.14
CA HIS A 549 11.96 -6.66 0.27
C HIS A 549 10.66 -6.68 1.08
N THR A 550 9.62 -5.98 0.62
CA THR A 550 8.29 -5.96 1.24
C THR A 550 7.67 -7.35 1.29
N MET A 551 7.76 -8.14 0.21
CA MET A 551 7.29 -9.54 0.19
C MET A 551 8.06 -10.42 1.21
N ASN A 552 9.39 -10.30 1.21
CA ASN A 552 10.26 -11.05 2.12
C ASN A 552 10.01 -10.67 3.58
N PHE A 553 9.70 -9.41 3.83
CA PHE A 553 9.39 -8.91 5.16
C PHE A 553 8.15 -9.63 5.73
N MET A 554 7.07 -9.71 4.97
CA MET A 554 5.85 -10.43 5.38
C MET A 554 6.16 -11.90 5.69
N LEU A 555 6.90 -12.56 4.80
CA LEU A 555 7.35 -13.94 4.96
C LEU A 555 8.34 -14.15 6.08
N LYS A 556 8.99 -13.12 6.62
CA LYS A 556 9.93 -13.21 7.73
C LYS A 556 9.24 -12.97 9.06
N TYR A 557 8.33 -12.01 9.14
CA TYR A 557 7.79 -11.54 10.41
C TYR A 557 6.34 -11.96 10.70
N SER A 558 5.60 -12.50 9.73
CA SER A 558 4.28 -13.10 9.97
C SER A 558 4.32 -14.62 9.80
N GLU A 559 4.30 -15.34 10.91
CA GLU A 559 4.11 -16.80 10.90
C GLU A 559 2.78 -17.21 10.26
N PRO A 560 1.62 -16.56 10.56
CA PRO A 560 0.36 -16.90 9.91
C PRO A 560 0.42 -16.81 8.38
N ILE A 561 1.01 -15.75 7.82
CA ILE A 561 1.17 -15.59 6.37
C ILE A 561 2.11 -16.67 5.82
N ARG A 562 3.27 -16.86 6.45
CA ARG A 562 4.28 -17.85 6.03
C ARG A 562 3.71 -19.28 6.02
N GLN A 563 2.88 -19.65 7.00
CA GLN A 563 2.21 -20.95 7.05
C GLN A 563 1.22 -21.15 5.89
N LYS A 564 0.44 -20.12 5.56
CA LYS A 564 -0.51 -20.20 4.44
C LYS A 564 0.18 -20.27 3.08
N VAL A 565 1.34 -19.61 2.94
CA VAL A 565 2.18 -19.77 1.75
C VAL A 565 2.76 -21.18 1.69
N ARG A 566 3.21 -21.72 2.83
CA ARG A 566 3.74 -23.09 2.94
C ARG A 566 2.70 -24.15 2.57
N SER A 567 1.44 -23.97 2.97
CA SER A 567 0.35 -24.89 2.65
C SER A 567 -0.21 -24.73 1.23
N GLY A 568 0.17 -23.67 0.51
CA GLY A 568 -0.40 -23.32 -0.79
C GLY A 568 -1.79 -22.64 -0.72
N GLU A 569 -2.28 -22.30 0.47
CA GLU A 569 -3.53 -21.55 0.66
C GLU A 569 -3.42 -20.10 0.17
N LEU A 570 -2.23 -19.51 0.27
CA LEU A 570 -1.94 -18.11 -0.04
C LEU A 570 -0.77 -17.99 -1.00
N GLU A 571 -0.90 -17.14 -2.03
CA GLU A 571 0.25 -16.70 -2.82
C GLU A 571 0.62 -15.24 -2.54
N ILE A 572 1.91 -14.94 -2.64
CA ILE A 572 2.44 -13.58 -2.64
C ILE A 572 3.11 -13.33 -3.98
N GLN A 573 2.65 -12.29 -4.69
CA GLN A 573 3.12 -11.92 -6.02
C GLN A 573 3.57 -10.45 -6.02
N GLY A 574 4.57 -10.12 -6.83
CA GLY A 574 5.08 -8.76 -6.99
C GLY A 574 4.81 -8.19 -8.38
N GLY A 575 4.79 -6.86 -8.48
CA GLY A 575 4.75 -6.14 -9.75
C GLY A 575 5.38 -4.75 -9.67
N VAL A 576 5.72 -4.18 -10.82
CA VAL A 576 6.12 -2.77 -10.95
C VAL A 576 5.23 -2.08 -11.97
N TYR A 577 4.50 -1.05 -11.52
CA TYR A 577 3.68 -0.19 -12.37
C TYR A 577 4.56 0.86 -13.05
N ASP A 578 4.56 0.86 -14.37
CA ASP A 578 5.24 1.89 -15.15
C ASP A 578 4.31 3.10 -15.31
N LEU A 579 4.69 4.21 -14.67
CA LEU A 579 3.90 5.43 -14.69
C LEU A 579 3.71 6.02 -16.09
N GLN A 580 4.59 5.71 -17.07
CA GLN A 580 4.59 6.31 -18.41
C GLN A 580 3.71 5.55 -19.40
N THR A 581 3.58 4.24 -19.22
CA THR A 581 2.80 3.35 -20.10
C THR A 581 1.51 2.88 -19.47
N GLY A 582 1.39 2.96 -18.14
CA GLY A 582 0.26 2.40 -17.40
C GLY A 582 0.33 0.87 -17.24
N ARG A 583 1.38 0.21 -17.74
CA ARG A 583 1.54 -1.25 -17.69
C ARG A 583 2.16 -1.70 -16.38
N VAL A 584 1.72 -2.86 -15.88
CA VAL A 584 2.37 -3.55 -14.76
C VAL A 584 3.31 -4.63 -15.29
N GLU A 585 4.60 -4.54 -14.96
CA GLU A 585 5.54 -5.66 -15.06
C GLU A 585 5.27 -6.61 -13.90
N PHE A 586 4.68 -7.78 -14.16
CA PHE A 586 4.43 -8.80 -13.15
C PHE A 586 5.72 -9.57 -12.85
N LEU A 587 6.26 -9.41 -11.64
CA LEU A 587 7.55 -9.97 -11.23
C LEU A 587 7.46 -11.43 -10.76
N GLY A 588 6.27 -11.87 -10.33
CA GLY A 588 6.08 -13.20 -9.76
C GLY A 588 6.35 -13.24 -8.26
N ALA A 589 6.61 -14.45 -7.74
CA ALA A 589 7.03 -14.66 -6.36
C ALA A 589 8.44 -14.08 -6.10
N SER A 590 8.74 -13.77 -4.84
CA SER A 590 10.08 -13.31 -4.47
C SER A 590 11.13 -14.41 -4.73
N PRO A 591 12.31 -14.08 -5.28
CA PRO A 591 13.41 -15.05 -5.41
C PRO A 591 13.81 -15.71 -4.09
N SER A 592 13.59 -15.05 -2.96
CA SER A 592 13.91 -15.57 -1.61
C SER A 592 12.76 -16.35 -0.97
N GLN A 593 11.60 -16.45 -1.63
CA GLN A 593 10.38 -17.02 -1.03
C GLN A 593 10.57 -18.46 -0.57
N ALA A 594 11.11 -19.34 -1.41
CA ALA A 594 11.31 -20.74 -1.07
C ALA A 594 12.16 -20.92 0.20
N LYS A 595 13.25 -20.14 0.33
CA LYS A 595 14.12 -20.14 1.51
C LYS A 595 13.41 -19.63 2.76
N LEU A 596 12.64 -18.55 2.65
CA LEU A 596 11.94 -17.94 3.80
C LEU A 596 10.77 -18.80 4.29
N VAL A 597 10.08 -19.49 3.38
CA VAL A 597 9.01 -20.43 3.70
C VAL A 597 9.55 -21.71 4.35
N ALA A 598 10.71 -22.18 3.91
CA ALA A 598 11.38 -23.37 4.45
C ALA A 598 12.08 -23.15 5.80
N ALA A 599 12.36 -21.90 6.19
CA ALA A 599 12.97 -21.60 7.48
C ALA A 599 12.01 -21.99 8.63
N GLU A 600 12.31 -23.10 9.32
CA GLU A 600 11.62 -23.50 10.55
C GLU A 600 11.93 -22.53 11.69
N GLY A 601 10.94 -22.24 12.54
CA GLY A 601 11.19 -21.91 13.95
C GLY A 601 11.95 -20.62 14.28
N ALA A 602 12.14 -19.66 13.36
CA ALA A 602 12.64 -18.33 13.73
C ALA A 602 11.53 -17.49 14.39
N VAL A 603 11.03 -17.97 15.54
CA VAL A 603 10.41 -17.09 16.53
C VAL A 603 11.48 -16.05 16.86
N ALA A 604 11.20 -14.76 16.64
CA ALA A 604 12.04 -13.69 17.14
C ALA A 604 12.36 -14.00 18.61
N PRO A 605 13.62 -13.92 19.08
CA PRO A 605 13.99 -14.41 20.40
C PRO A 605 13.01 -13.87 21.45
N SER A 606 12.27 -14.78 22.09
CA SER A 606 11.41 -14.42 23.21
C SER A 606 12.30 -13.83 24.29
N LEU A 607 12.04 -12.58 24.66
CA LEU A 607 12.60 -11.94 25.86
C LEU A 607 12.25 -12.76 27.11
N LYS A 608 13.06 -13.77 27.46
CA LYS A 608 13.19 -14.33 28.81
C LYS A 608 14.53 -15.06 28.96
N SER A 609 15.43 -14.47 29.74
CA SER A 609 15.92 -15.04 31.01
C SER A 609 17.14 -14.22 31.48
N LYS A 610 16.96 -13.42 32.54
CA LYS A 610 17.94 -13.15 33.63
C LYS A 610 17.39 -12.05 34.55
N MET A 611 16.42 -12.43 35.37
CA MET A 611 16.24 -11.85 36.70
C MET A 611 16.15 -13.03 37.66
N GLN A 612 17.31 -13.63 37.93
CA GLN A 612 17.55 -14.50 39.07
C GLN A 612 19.08 -14.56 39.23
N GLY A 613 19.56 -14.00 40.35
CA GLY A 613 20.94 -14.16 40.82
C GLY A 613 21.81 -12.92 40.71
N ALA A 614 21.80 -12.14 41.79
CA ALA A 614 22.86 -11.29 42.40
C ALA A 614 22.35 -9.89 42.72
#